data_AF-B7PBP2-F1
#
_entry.id   AF-B7PBP2-F1
#
_cell.length_a   1.000
_cell.length_b   1.000
_cell.length_c   1.000
_cell.angle_alpha   90.00
_cell.angle_beta   90.00
_cell.angle_gamma   90.00
#
_symmetry.space_group_name_H-M   'P 1'
#
loop_
_entity.id
_entity.type
_entity.pdbx_description
1 polymer ?
#
loop_
_entity_poly.entity_id
_entity_poly.type
_entity_poly.pdbx_seq_one_letter_code
_entity_poly.pdbx_strand_id
1 'polypeptide(L)'
;MKVHALPSHELSGRLFVSQVLFDGVTAVGVEMVTSEHQTHLVTAKRDVILSAGAIGSPHLLMLSGVGPKDELARLSIPVVSEVEWVGKNLQDQVAVPMYFNMRAPISINEYKVKSVRQLWNYLWGEGLLASSGVEAALRTEGHDRASEALFMLINIGSVNEDIFLKVSNQYLEDFRASYPDTKNTSKEGFVMLVSCLHPKSTGHVTLSTNRVADPPRIDPKYFTHPHDLECTVN
;
A
#
# COMPACT_ATOMS: atom_id res chain seq x y z
N MET A 1 -9.93 19.41 -8.32
CA MET A 1 -10.39 19.74 -6.96
C MET A 1 -9.58 20.94 -6.48
N LYS A 2 -10.17 22.15 -6.49
CA LYS A 2 -9.52 23.34 -5.93
C LYS A 2 -9.59 23.21 -4.41
N VAL A 3 -8.49 22.82 -3.78
CA VAL A 3 -8.37 22.94 -2.33
C VAL A 3 -8.33 24.43 -2.03
N HIS A 4 -9.33 24.94 -1.31
CA HIS A 4 -9.27 26.28 -0.73
C HIS A 4 -8.19 26.27 0.34
N ALA A 5 -6.94 26.50 -0.06
CA ALA A 5 -5.86 26.69 0.87
C ALA A 5 -6.11 28.01 1.61
N LEU A 6 -6.18 27.95 2.94
CA LEU A 6 -6.09 29.14 3.77
C LEU A 6 -4.78 29.87 3.45
N PRO A 7 -4.71 31.21 3.53
CA PRO A 7 -3.52 31.98 3.13
C PRO A 7 -2.23 31.63 3.90
N SER A 8 -2.33 30.87 4.99
CA SER A 8 -1.20 30.36 5.78
C SER A 8 -0.70 28.97 5.35
N HIS A 9 -1.35 28.32 4.38
CA HIS A 9 -1.02 26.97 3.93
C HIS A 9 -0.70 26.97 2.44
N GLU A 10 0.41 26.36 2.08
CA GLU A 10 0.77 26.10 0.70
C GLU A 10 0.57 24.61 0.42
N LEU A 11 -0.08 24.29 -0.70
CA LEU A 11 -0.21 22.92 -1.18
C LEU A 11 0.49 22.81 -2.53
N SER A 12 1.55 22.00 -2.56
CA SER A 12 2.34 21.77 -3.76
C SER A 12 2.21 20.31 -4.17
N GLY A 13 1.61 20.08 -5.33
CA GLY A 13 1.41 18.75 -5.91
C GLY A 13 2.46 18.44 -6.98
N ARG A 14 2.60 17.14 -7.33
CA ARG A 14 3.55 16.65 -8.35
C ARG A 14 5.03 16.95 -8.03
N LEU A 15 5.35 17.04 -6.74
CA LEU A 15 6.71 17.17 -6.23
C LEU A 15 7.08 15.90 -5.48
N PHE A 16 8.34 15.50 -5.59
CA PHE A 16 8.91 14.41 -4.82
C PHE A 16 9.92 14.97 -3.82
N VAL A 17 9.82 14.59 -2.56
CA VAL A 17 10.85 14.94 -1.58
C VAL A 17 12.01 13.96 -1.74
N SER A 18 13.20 14.46 -2.06
CA SER A 18 14.42 13.65 -2.26
C SER A 18 15.16 13.41 -0.96
N GLN A 19 15.21 14.42 -0.09
CA GLN A 19 16.01 14.39 1.12
C GLN A 19 15.48 15.37 2.18
N VAL A 20 15.68 15.04 3.46
CA VAL A 20 15.60 15.97 4.60
C VAL A 20 16.96 16.65 4.77
N LEU A 21 16.95 17.97 4.96
CA LEU A 21 18.14 18.78 5.16
C LEU A 21 18.44 18.91 6.65
N PHE A 22 19.71 18.75 7.04
CA PHE A 22 20.13 18.79 8.43
C PHE A 22 21.25 19.82 8.68
N ASP A 23 21.19 20.49 9.83
CA ASP A 23 22.30 21.21 10.47
C ASP A 23 22.68 20.46 11.76
N GLY A 24 23.81 19.76 11.72
CA GLY A 24 24.14 18.72 12.70
C GLY A 24 23.07 17.62 12.70
N VAL A 25 22.29 17.54 13.79
CA VAL A 25 21.15 16.60 13.93
C VAL A 25 19.79 17.30 13.85
N THR A 26 19.76 18.60 13.60
CA THR A 26 18.52 19.39 13.53
C THR A 26 18.01 19.41 12.09
N ALA A 27 16.78 18.97 11.86
CA ALA A 27 16.15 19.08 10.55
C ALA A 27 15.80 20.56 10.25
N VAL A 28 16.30 21.10 9.15
CA VAL A 28 16.16 22.53 8.78
C VAL A 28 15.33 22.74 7.52
N GLY A 29 14.89 21.66 6.87
CA GLY A 29 14.11 21.74 5.65
C GLY A 29 14.08 20.44 4.88
N VAL A 30 13.63 20.53 3.63
CA VAL A 30 13.57 19.42 2.68
C VAL A 30 14.06 19.87 1.30
N GLU A 31 14.66 18.94 0.59
CA GLU A 31 14.91 19.04 -0.83
C GLU A 31 13.75 18.39 -1.60
N MET A 32 13.24 19.09 -2.60
CA MET A 32 12.18 18.62 -3.49
C MET A 32 12.67 18.59 -4.92
N VAL A 33 12.19 17.61 -5.68
CA VAL A 33 12.46 17.43 -7.10
C VAL A 33 11.15 17.53 -7.87
N THR A 34 11.11 18.38 -8.89
CA THR A 34 9.95 18.52 -9.78
C THR A 34 9.91 17.41 -10.84
N SER A 35 8.79 17.31 -11.57
CA SER A 35 8.67 16.41 -12.73
C SER A 35 9.69 16.70 -13.83
N GLU A 36 10.20 17.93 -13.91
CA GLU A 36 11.22 18.38 -14.86
C GLU A 36 12.65 18.19 -14.32
N HIS A 37 12.82 17.44 -13.24
CA HIS A 37 14.10 17.19 -12.56
C HIS A 37 14.78 18.45 -12.02
N GLN A 38 14.00 19.49 -11.67
CA GLN A 38 14.51 20.68 -11.00
C GLN A 38 14.50 20.48 -9.49
N THR A 39 15.57 20.90 -8.83
CA THR A 39 15.72 20.79 -7.38
C THR A 39 15.36 22.11 -6.71
N HIS A 40 14.51 22.04 -5.67
CA HIS A 40 14.12 23.17 -4.84
C HIS A 40 14.34 22.85 -3.36
N LEU A 41 14.90 23.82 -2.63
CA LEU A 41 15.08 23.72 -1.19
C LEU A 41 13.97 24.49 -0.48
N VAL A 42 13.28 23.84 0.45
CA VAL A 42 12.29 24.48 1.33
C VAL A 42 12.80 24.38 2.76
N THR A 43 12.98 25.54 3.39
CA THR A 43 13.44 25.62 4.77
C THR A 43 12.25 25.61 5.74
N ALA A 44 12.44 24.98 6.88
CA ALA A 44 11.48 24.92 7.97
C ALA A 44 12.00 25.75 9.16
N LYS A 45 11.15 26.64 9.69
CA LYS A 45 11.52 27.48 10.85
C LYS A 45 11.37 26.78 12.20
N ARG A 46 10.61 25.68 12.26
CA ARG A 46 10.28 24.98 13.50
C ARG A 46 10.49 23.49 13.33
N ASP A 47 9.59 22.84 12.58
CA ASP A 47 9.53 21.40 12.52
C ASP A 47 9.44 20.92 11.07
N VAL A 48 10.04 19.76 10.81
CA VAL A 48 9.84 18.96 9.60
C VAL A 48 9.11 17.68 10.02
N ILE A 49 7.90 17.47 9.50
CA ILE A 49 7.07 16.29 9.82
C ILE A 49 7.11 15.34 8.64
N LEU A 50 7.56 14.11 8.90
CA LEU A 50 7.63 13.08 7.89
C LEU A 50 6.37 12.20 7.90
N SER A 51 5.59 12.27 6.82
CA SER A 51 4.33 11.53 6.66
C SER A 51 4.29 10.72 5.35
N ALA A 52 5.43 10.18 4.92
CA ALA A 52 5.57 9.45 3.65
C ALA A 52 5.15 7.96 3.74
N GLY A 53 4.44 7.56 4.80
CA GLY A 53 3.95 6.21 5.02
C GLY A 53 5.00 5.21 5.51
N ALA A 54 4.58 3.97 5.79
CA ALA A 54 5.43 2.92 6.40
C ALA A 54 6.62 2.50 5.52
N ILE A 55 6.56 2.75 4.20
CA ILE A 55 7.64 2.47 3.24
C ILE A 55 8.42 3.75 2.90
N GLY A 56 7.72 4.83 2.55
CA GLY A 56 8.36 6.06 2.09
C GLY A 56 9.11 6.81 3.19
N SER A 57 8.61 6.77 4.44
CA SER A 57 9.27 7.43 5.57
C SER A 57 10.66 6.83 5.89
N PRO A 58 10.82 5.51 6.13
CA PRO A 58 12.15 4.94 6.36
C PRO A 58 13.06 5.07 5.14
N HIS A 59 12.50 4.98 3.92
CA HIS A 59 13.26 5.21 2.69
C HIS A 59 13.90 6.62 2.68
N LEU A 60 13.09 7.65 2.93
CA LEU A 60 13.56 9.03 2.94
C LEU A 60 14.51 9.32 4.11
N LEU A 61 14.26 8.77 5.30
CA LEU A 61 15.19 8.91 6.44
C LEU A 61 16.57 8.35 6.10
N MET A 62 16.64 7.14 5.55
CA MET A 62 17.92 6.52 5.18
C MET A 62 18.64 7.32 4.09
N LEU A 63 17.93 7.77 3.04
CA LEU A 63 18.51 8.65 2.03
C LEU A 63 19.02 9.98 2.60
N SER A 64 18.45 10.44 3.71
CA SER A 64 18.84 11.65 4.42
C SER A 64 19.91 11.42 5.49
N GLY A 65 20.49 10.22 5.58
CA GLY A 65 21.55 9.89 6.52
C GLY A 65 21.07 9.45 7.92
N VAL A 66 19.77 9.15 8.09
CA VAL A 66 19.20 8.65 9.35
C VAL A 66 18.79 7.18 9.19
N GLY A 67 19.56 6.25 9.76
CA GLY A 67 19.28 4.82 9.66
C GLY A 67 20.43 3.91 10.09
N PRO A 68 20.37 2.61 9.74
CA PRO A 68 21.42 1.64 10.06
C PRO A 68 22.76 2.03 9.42
N LYS A 69 23.81 2.15 10.23
CA LYS A 69 25.11 2.65 9.78
C LYS A 69 25.71 1.84 8.63
N ASP A 70 25.59 0.52 8.68
CA ASP A 70 26.13 -0.37 7.65
C ASP A 70 25.40 -0.21 6.31
N GLU A 71 24.08 -0.01 6.34
CA GLU A 71 23.24 0.23 5.17
C GLU A 71 23.60 1.58 4.51
N LEU A 72 23.77 2.63 5.32
CA LEU A 72 24.18 3.96 4.87
C LEU A 72 25.60 3.93 4.27
N ALA A 73 26.54 3.28 4.96
CA ALA A 73 27.92 3.17 4.52
C ALA A 73 28.03 2.40 3.19
N ARG A 74 27.24 1.33 3.01
CA ARG A 74 27.20 0.53 1.76
C ARG A 74 26.89 1.40 0.53
N LEU A 75 26.11 2.47 0.70
CA LEU A 75 25.69 3.36 -0.38
C LEU A 75 26.38 4.73 -0.34
N SER A 76 27.43 4.87 0.47
CA SER A 76 28.20 6.11 0.65
C SER A 76 27.32 7.30 1.07
N ILE A 77 26.30 7.05 1.87
CA ILE A 77 25.43 8.09 2.42
C ILE A 77 26.05 8.60 3.73
N PRO A 78 26.31 9.91 3.88
CA PRO A 78 26.80 10.47 5.13
C PRO A 78 25.84 10.20 6.29
N VAL A 79 26.36 9.74 7.42
CA VAL A 79 25.55 9.45 8.61
C VAL A 79 25.29 10.75 9.37
N VAL A 80 24.01 11.13 9.43
CA VAL A 80 23.50 12.21 10.30
C VAL A 80 23.21 11.64 11.69
N SER A 81 22.50 10.51 11.74
CA SER A 81 22.17 9.83 12.99
C SER A 81 22.05 8.32 12.76
N GLU A 82 22.73 7.54 13.57
CA GLU A 82 22.67 6.07 13.53
C GLU A 82 21.42 5.59 14.27
N VAL A 83 20.48 5.00 13.54
CA VAL A 83 19.23 4.46 14.09
C VAL A 83 18.93 3.12 13.44
N GLU A 84 19.34 2.03 14.11
CA GLU A 84 19.27 0.66 13.59
C GLU A 84 17.84 0.19 13.24
N TRP A 85 16.83 0.73 13.91
CA TRP A 85 15.44 0.32 13.71
C TRP A 85 14.76 0.96 12.50
N VAL A 86 15.38 1.95 11.83
CA VAL A 86 14.79 2.56 10.62
C VAL A 86 14.70 1.52 9.52
N GLY A 87 13.50 1.35 8.98
CA GLY A 87 13.21 0.34 7.95
C GLY A 87 13.00 -1.08 8.49
N LYS A 88 13.11 -1.33 9.80
CA LYS A 88 12.83 -2.64 10.40
C LYS A 88 11.37 -2.73 10.87
N ASN A 89 10.95 -3.93 11.27
CA ASN A 89 9.63 -4.19 11.85
C ASN A 89 8.48 -3.79 10.90
N LEU A 90 8.63 -4.06 9.60
CA LEU A 90 7.53 -3.90 8.64
C LEU A 90 6.46 -4.95 8.95
N GLN A 91 5.24 -4.51 9.22
CA GLN A 91 4.09 -5.37 9.46
C GLN A 91 3.03 -5.08 8.43
N ASP A 92 2.39 -6.14 7.92
CA ASP A 92 1.28 -6.04 6.98
C ASP A 92 0.36 -7.26 7.16
N GLN A 93 -0.89 -7.12 6.75
CA GLN A 93 -1.89 -8.19 6.81
C GLN A 93 -2.04 -8.82 5.43
N VAL A 94 -1.46 -10.01 5.26
CA VAL A 94 -1.59 -10.76 4.01
C VAL A 94 -3.03 -11.20 3.84
N ALA A 95 -3.64 -10.86 2.70
CA ALA A 95 -4.96 -11.33 2.31
C ALA A 95 -4.84 -12.48 1.32
N VAL A 96 -5.37 -13.64 1.69
CA VAL A 96 -5.48 -14.81 0.83
C VAL A 96 -6.84 -14.77 0.12
N PRO A 97 -6.87 -14.59 -1.21
CA PRO A 97 -8.11 -14.57 -1.96
C PRO A 97 -8.64 -15.98 -2.26
N MET A 98 -9.93 -16.18 -2.02
CA MET A 98 -10.68 -17.35 -2.49
C MET A 98 -11.81 -16.91 -3.39
N TYR A 99 -11.78 -17.33 -4.65
CA TYR A 99 -12.78 -16.97 -5.65
C TYR A 99 -13.89 -18.03 -5.74
N PHE A 100 -15.15 -17.58 -5.71
CA PHE A 100 -16.33 -18.43 -5.81
C PHE A 100 -17.18 -18.05 -7.02
N ASN A 101 -17.43 -19.03 -7.88
CA ASN A 101 -18.34 -18.89 -9.01
C ASN A 101 -19.80 -18.79 -8.53
N MET A 102 -20.57 -17.89 -9.12
CA MET A 102 -21.99 -17.74 -8.84
C MET A 102 -22.82 -17.87 -10.12
N ARG A 103 -24.05 -18.39 -10.01
CA ARG A 103 -25.00 -18.47 -11.13
C ARG A 103 -25.92 -17.25 -11.19
N ALA A 104 -26.24 -16.66 -10.05
CA ALA A 104 -27.09 -15.48 -9.97
C ALA A 104 -26.38 -14.26 -10.58
N PRO A 105 -27.06 -13.46 -11.44
CA PRO A 105 -26.45 -12.34 -12.14
C PRO A 105 -26.39 -11.07 -11.27
N ILE A 106 -25.96 -11.19 -10.01
CA ILE A 106 -26.04 -10.11 -9.02
C ILE A 106 -24.68 -9.48 -8.68
N SER A 107 -23.56 -10.06 -9.14
CA SER A 107 -22.23 -9.56 -8.77
C SER A 107 -21.78 -8.36 -9.59
N ILE A 108 -20.75 -7.67 -9.09
CA ILE A 108 -20.05 -6.63 -9.83
C ILE A 108 -19.14 -7.32 -10.85
N ASN A 109 -19.32 -7.00 -12.13
CA ASN A 109 -18.47 -7.51 -13.20
C ASN A 109 -18.13 -6.39 -14.18
N GLU A 110 -17.05 -6.59 -14.95
CA GLU A 110 -16.52 -5.57 -15.87
C GLU A 110 -17.57 -5.11 -16.89
N TYR A 111 -18.41 -6.03 -17.38
CA TYR A 111 -19.49 -5.70 -18.32
C TYR A 111 -20.53 -4.74 -17.70
N LYS A 112 -20.98 -4.98 -16.47
CA LYS A 112 -21.98 -4.15 -15.79
C LYS A 112 -21.43 -2.76 -15.48
N VAL A 113 -20.23 -2.66 -14.92
CA VAL A 113 -19.64 -1.37 -14.50
C VAL A 113 -19.32 -0.46 -15.68
N LYS A 114 -19.04 -1.02 -16.87
CA LYS A 114 -18.83 -0.26 -18.11
C LYS A 114 -20.13 0.18 -18.81
N SER A 115 -21.30 -0.22 -18.30
CA SER A 115 -22.57 0.14 -18.93
C SER A 115 -22.94 1.60 -18.71
N VAL A 116 -23.54 2.23 -19.74
CA VAL A 116 -24.04 3.62 -19.67
C VAL A 116 -25.05 3.79 -18.53
N ARG A 117 -25.84 2.75 -18.22
CA ARG A 117 -26.78 2.76 -17.10
C ARG A 117 -26.08 2.90 -15.75
N GLN A 118 -24.98 2.20 -15.52
CA GLN A 118 -24.24 2.35 -14.26
C GLN A 118 -23.57 3.72 -14.15
N LEU A 119 -23.05 4.25 -15.26
CA LEU A 119 -22.57 5.64 -15.29
C LEU A 119 -23.68 6.63 -14.93
N TRP A 120 -24.88 6.44 -15.49
CA TRP A 120 -26.03 7.26 -15.14
C TRP A 120 -26.37 7.13 -13.65
N ASN A 121 -26.54 5.91 -13.13
CA ASN A 121 -26.83 5.72 -11.70
C ASN A 121 -25.79 6.42 -10.80
N TYR A 122 -24.51 6.32 -11.15
CA TYR A 122 -23.42 6.92 -10.38
C TYR A 122 -23.53 8.45 -10.29
N LEU A 123 -23.94 9.12 -11.38
CA LEU A 123 -24.16 10.57 -11.37
C LEU A 123 -25.29 11.00 -10.41
N TRP A 124 -26.16 10.07 -10.01
CA TRP A 124 -27.20 10.27 -9.01
C TRP A 124 -26.82 9.69 -7.63
N GLY A 125 -25.57 9.26 -7.46
CA GLY A 125 -25.08 8.69 -6.21
C GLY A 125 -25.53 7.23 -5.96
N GLU A 126 -26.00 6.54 -6.99
CA GLU A 126 -26.53 5.17 -6.90
C GLU A 126 -25.69 4.18 -7.75
N GLY A 127 -26.01 2.89 -7.62
CA GLY A 127 -25.47 1.84 -8.49
C GLY A 127 -24.12 1.27 -8.07
N LEU A 128 -23.59 0.38 -8.89
CA LEU A 128 -22.42 -0.44 -8.56
C LEU A 128 -21.13 0.38 -8.44
N LEU A 129 -21.03 1.50 -9.18
CA LEU A 129 -19.89 2.41 -9.14
C LEU A 129 -19.84 3.26 -7.86
N ALA A 130 -20.95 3.35 -7.12
CA ALA A 130 -21.02 4.02 -5.81
C ALA A 130 -20.78 3.03 -4.64
N SER A 131 -20.50 1.76 -4.94
CA SER A 131 -20.18 0.72 -3.95
C SER A 131 -18.69 0.40 -3.93
N SER A 132 -18.14 0.07 -2.77
CA SER A 132 -16.80 -0.52 -2.66
C SER A 132 -16.74 -1.97 -3.14
N GLY A 133 -17.92 -2.62 -3.27
CA GLY A 133 -18.05 -4.05 -3.52
C GLY A 133 -17.87 -4.93 -2.29
N VAL A 134 -17.49 -4.38 -1.13
CA VAL A 134 -17.43 -5.12 0.13
C VAL A 134 -18.84 -5.22 0.70
N GLU A 135 -19.40 -6.44 0.72
CA GLU A 135 -20.77 -6.67 1.22
C GLU A 135 -20.80 -7.05 2.69
N ALA A 136 -19.73 -7.69 3.18
CA ALA A 136 -19.63 -8.11 4.57
C ALA A 136 -18.17 -8.27 4.99
N ALA A 137 -17.94 -8.07 6.28
CA ALA A 137 -16.69 -8.40 6.94
C ALA A 137 -17.02 -9.14 8.25
N LEU A 138 -16.43 -10.31 8.43
CA LEU A 138 -16.57 -11.12 9.63
C LEU A 138 -15.21 -11.25 10.30
N ARG A 139 -15.15 -10.95 11.59
CA ARG A 139 -13.98 -11.21 12.42
C ARG A 139 -14.25 -12.47 13.22
N THR A 140 -13.34 -13.43 13.20
CA THR A 140 -13.45 -14.60 14.07
C THR A 140 -13.14 -14.23 15.51
N GLU A 141 -13.86 -14.83 16.45
CA GLU A 141 -13.45 -14.83 17.85
C GLU A 141 -12.52 -16.03 18.04
N GLY A 142 -11.21 -15.77 18.05
CA GLY A 142 -10.20 -16.78 18.35
C GLY A 142 -10.19 -17.15 19.84
N HIS A 143 -9.43 -18.20 20.20
CA HIS A 143 -9.14 -18.50 21.61
C HIS A 143 -8.43 -17.32 22.31
N ASP A 144 -7.64 -16.56 21.55
CA ASP A 144 -7.02 -15.30 21.94
C ASP A 144 -7.08 -14.28 20.79
N ARG A 145 -6.71 -13.02 21.08
CA ARG A 145 -6.68 -11.95 20.07
C ARG A 145 -5.69 -12.23 18.93
N ALA A 146 -4.61 -12.96 19.22
CA ALA A 146 -3.58 -13.26 18.22
C ALA A 146 -4.09 -14.22 17.13
N SER A 147 -5.13 -14.99 17.43
CA SER A 147 -5.76 -15.96 16.52
C SER A 147 -6.98 -15.40 15.79
N GLU A 148 -7.26 -14.10 15.90
CA GLU A 148 -8.36 -13.47 15.17
C GLU A 148 -8.02 -13.35 13.68
N ALA A 149 -8.92 -13.82 12.83
CA ALA A 149 -8.87 -13.68 11.38
C ALA A 149 -10.02 -12.78 10.90
N LEU A 150 -9.78 -12.10 9.79
CA LEU A 150 -10.76 -11.29 9.08
C LEU A 150 -11.14 -11.99 7.79
N PHE A 151 -12.43 -12.22 7.61
CA PHE A 151 -13.07 -12.65 6.38
C PHE A 151 -13.76 -11.47 5.76
N MET A 152 -13.37 -11.07 4.55
CA MET A 152 -14.02 -10.01 3.80
C MET A 152 -14.66 -10.58 2.54
N LEU A 153 -15.98 -10.40 2.42
CA LEU A 153 -16.75 -10.81 1.25
C LEU A 153 -16.86 -9.63 0.28
N ILE A 154 -16.26 -9.81 -0.88
CA ILE A 154 -16.20 -8.81 -1.95
C ILE A 154 -16.98 -9.35 -3.15
N ASN A 155 -18.07 -8.69 -3.49
CA ASN A 155 -19.02 -9.09 -4.53
C ASN A 155 -18.52 -8.76 -5.94
N ILE A 156 -17.39 -9.33 -6.31
CA ILE A 156 -16.73 -9.14 -7.59
C ILE A 156 -16.65 -10.47 -8.33
N GLY A 157 -17.34 -10.52 -9.47
CA GLY A 157 -17.39 -11.69 -10.34
C GLY A 157 -16.29 -11.71 -11.39
N SER A 158 -16.01 -10.60 -12.07
CA SER A 158 -14.86 -10.51 -12.98
C SER A 158 -14.07 -9.25 -12.72
N VAL A 159 -12.76 -9.38 -12.91
CA VAL A 159 -11.77 -8.34 -12.66
C VAL A 159 -10.99 -8.08 -13.94
N ASN A 160 -10.65 -6.82 -14.17
CA ASN A 160 -9.66 -6.50 -15.16
C ASN A 160 -8.28 -6.91 -14.61
N GLU A 161 -7.64 -7.88 -15.25
CA GLU A 161 -6.36 -8.46 -14.81
C GLU A 161 -5.31 -7.38 -14.55
N ASP A 162 -5.11 -6.46 -15.50
CA ASP A 162 -4.07 -5.42 -15.40
C ASP A 162 -4.25 -4.50 -14.19
N ILE A 163 -5.50 -4.17 -13.85
CA ILE A 163 -5.82 -3.34 -12.70
C ILE A 163 -5.64 -4.15 -11.40
N PHE A 164 -6.22 -5.34 -11.33
CA PHE A 164 -6.22 -6.13 -10.10
C PHE A 164 -4.86 -6.75 -9.76
N LEU A 165 -4.00 -7.05 -10.75
CA LEU A 165 -2.61 -7.45 -10.50
C LEU A 165 -1.87 -6.35 -9.73
N LYS A 166 -2.04 -5.10 -10.18
CA LYS A 166 -1.36 -3.93 -9.59
C LYS A 166 -1.85 -3.64 -8.18
N VAL A 167 -3.14 -3.81 -7.92
CA VAL A 167 -3.72 -3.56 -6.59
C VAL A 167 -3.43 -4.71 -5.62
N SER A 168 -3.39 -5.96 -6.09
CA SER A 168 -3.15 -7.13 -5.23
C SER A 168 -1.68 -7.31 -4.83
N ASN A 169 -0.75 -6.67 -5.56
CA ASN A 169 0.69 -6.85 -5.37
C ASN A 169 1.14 -8.32 -5.48
N GLN A 170 0.39 -9.12 -6.25
CA GLN A 170 0.68 -10.53 -6.52
C GLN A 170 1.54 -10.70 -7.77
N TYR A 171 2.30 -11.79 -7.83
CA TYR A 171 2.89 -12.24 -9.08
C TYR A 171 1.78 -12.75 -10.03
N LEU A 172 2.02 -12.62 -11.33
CA LEU A 172 1.02 -12.94 -12.36
C LEU A 172 0.50 -14.38 -12.27
N GLU A 173 1.39 -15.33 -11.99
CA GLU A 173 1.04 -16.74 -11.88
C GLU A 173 0.13 -17.00 -10.67
N ASP A 174 0.47 -16.46 -9.50
CA ASP A 174 -0.31 -16.57 -8.27
C ASP A 174 -1.69 -15.90 -8.40
N PHE A 175 -1.74 -14.75 -9.07
CA PHE A 175 -2.98 -14.05 -9.34
C PHE A 175 -3.91 -14.89 -10.22
N ARG A 176 -3.42 -15.42 -11.34
CA ARG A 176 -4.23 -16.26 -12.24
C ARG A 176 -4.63 -17.59 -11.61
N ALA A 177 -3.82 -18.14 -10.70
CA ALA A 177 -4.20 -19.31 -9.91
C ALA A 177 -5.36 -19.00 -8.95
N SER A 178 -5.38 -17.79 -8.38
CA SER A 178 -6.43 -17.32 -7.46
C SER A 178 -7.71 -16.87 -8.19
N TYR A 179 -7.59 -16.43 -9.44
CA TYR A 179 -8.66 -15.92 -10.30
C TYR A 179 -8.66 -16.62 -11.67
N PRO A 180 -9.23 -17.83 -11.79
CA PRO A 180 -9.05 -18.67 -12.98
C PRO A 180 -9.69 -18.14 -14.29
N ASP A 181 -10.56 -17.13 -14.22
CA ASP A 181 -11.36 -16.63 -15.36
C ASP A 181 -11.16 -15.12 -15.65
N THR A 182 -9.94 -14.60 -15.53
CA THR A 182 -9.64 -13.15 -15.75
C THR A 182 -10.05 -12.59 -17.12
N LYS A 183 -10.25 -13.45 -18.12
CA LYS A 183 -10.61 -13.04 -19.49
C LYS A 183 -12.13 -12.90 -19.72
N ASN A 184 -12.97 -13.39 -18.81
CA ASN A 184 -14.42 -13.34 -18.98
C ASN A 184 -15.02 -12.16 -18.19
N THR A 185 -15.28 -11.06 -18.89
CA THR A 185 -15.78 -9.79 -18.34
C THR A 185 -17.22 -9.84 -17.82
N SER A 186 -17.95 -10.93 -18.08
CA SER A 186 -19.34 -11.12 -17.66
C SER A 186 -19.50 -12.21 -16.60
N LYS A 187 -18.38 -12.75 -16.10
CA LYS A 187 -18.41 -13.80 -15.08
C LYS A 187 -19.03 -13.28 -13.78
N GLU A 188 -19.86 -14.12 -13.17
CA GLU A 188 -20.50 -13.86 -11.89
C GLU A 188 -19.80 -14.64 -10.78
N GLY A 189 -19.60 -13.99 -9.65
CA GLY A 189 -18.89 -14.57 -8.52
C GLY A 189 -18.65 -13.57 -7.40
N PHE A 190 -17.95 -14.03 -6.38
CA PHE A 190 -17.47 -13.18 -5.30
C PHE A 190 -16.11 -13.70 -4.82
N VAL A 191 -15.36 -12.82 -4.17
CA VAL A 191 -14.07 -13.13 -3.54
C VAL A 191 -14.26 -13.08 -2.04
N MET A 192 -13.77 -14.10 -1.36
CA MET A 192 -13.57 -14.06 0.08
C MET A 192 -12.09 -13.85 0.35
N LEU A 193 -11.72 -12.70 0.92
CA LEU A 193 -10.37 -12.46 1.41
C LEU A 193 -10.28 -12.93 2.85
N VAL A 194 -9.26 -13.71 3.17
CA VAL A 194 -8.95 -14.12 4.55
C VAL A 194 -7.60 -13.56 4.95
N SER A 195 -7.55 -12.90 6.10
CA SER A 195 -6.33 -12.31 6.64
C SER A 195 -6.19 -12.58 8.13
N CYS A 196 -5.00 -12.97 8.57
CA CYS A 196 -4.68 -12.94 9.99
C CYS A 196 -4.56 -11.49 10.46
N LEU A 197 -5.25 -11.10 11.53
CA LEU A 197 -5.26 -9.72 12.01
C LEU A 197 -3.98 -9.32 12.75
N HIS A 198 -3.32 -10.29 13.38
CA HIS A 198 -2.13 -10.08 14.22
C HIS A 198 -0.98 -11.01 13.81
N PRO A 199 -0.43 -10.85 12.59
CA PRO A 199 0.70 -11.63 12.14
C PRO A 199 1.93 -11.37 13.02
N LYS A 200 2.74 -12.41 13.22
CA LYS A 200 4.00 -12.37 13.96
C LYS A 200 5.21 -12.23 13.04
N SER A 201 5.07 -12.52 11.74
CA SER A 201 6.12 -12.23 10.78
C SER A 201 6.33 -10.73 10.67
N THR A 202 7.60 -10.32 10.64
CA THR A 202 7.99 -8.92 10.45
C THR A 202 9.05 -8.84 9.35
N GLY A 203 8.86 -7.90 8.43
CA GLY A 203 9.78 -7.61 7.35
C GLY A 203 10.66 -6.41 7.57
N HIS A 204 11.25 -5.93 6.48
CA HIS A 204 12.04 -4.71 6.44
C HIS A 204 12.00 -4.01 5.06
N VAL A 205 12.26 -2.71 5.10
CA VAL A 205 12.48 -1.83 3.96
C VAL A 205 13.94 -1.38 3.98
N THR A 206 14.66 -1.57 2.88
CA THR A 206 16.08 -1.23 2.74
C THR A 206 16.33 -0.43 1.47
N LEU A 207 17.48 0.24 1.37
CA LEU A 207 17.83 1.02 0.19
C LEU A 207 18.28 0.12 -0.96
N SER A 208 17.78 0.40 -2.16
CA SER A 208 18.32 -0.20 -3.39
C SER A 208 19.59 0.51 -3.85
N THR A 209 19.55 1.83 -3.85
CA THR A 209 20.62 2.76 -4.25
C THR A 209 20.52 4.02 -3.38
N ASN A 210 21.39 5.00 -3.62
CA ASN A 210 21.32 6.32 -2.98
C ASN A 210 20.48 7.35 -3.79
N ARG A 211 19.67 6.90 -4.76
CA ARG A 211 18.82 7.78 -5.57
C ARG A 211 17.37 7.64 -5.16
N VAL A 212 16.71 8.75 -4.84
CA VAL A 212 15.28 8.73 -4.45
C VAL A 212 14.36 8.17 -5.53
N ALA A 213 14.74 8.31 -6.81
CA ALA A 213 13.94 7.82 -7.94
C ALA A 213 13.93 6.28 -8.04
N ASP A 214 14.90 5.61 -7.41
CA ASP A 214 14.94 4.16 -7.37
C ASP A 214 14.04 3.65 -6.22
N PRO A 215 13.17 2.67 -6.45
CA PRO A 215 12.30 2.15 -5.40
C PRO A 215 13.13 1.46 -4.31
N PRO A 216 12.72 1.52 -3.03
CA PRO A 216 13.37 0.76 -1.98
C PRO A 216 13.15 -0.74 -2.19
N ARG A 217 14.00 -1.56 -1.58
CA ARG A 217 13.75 -3.00 -1.48
C ARG A 217 12.80 -3.24 -0.32
N ILE A 218 11.73 -3.97 -0.58
CA ILE A 218 10.71 -4.30 0.41
C ILE A 218 10.70 -5.82 0.53
N ASP A 219 11.03 -6.32 1.71
CA ASP A 219 10.90 -7.74 2.06
C ASP A 219 9.99 -7.84 3.27
N PRO A 220 8.69 -8.13 3.07
CA PRO A 220 7.74 -8.20 4.17
C PRO A 220 7.84 -9.50 4.99
N LYS A 221 8.60 -10.50 4.50
CA LYS A 221 8.80 -11.80 5.17
C LYS A 221 7.50 -12.54 5.53
N TYR A 222 6.51 -12.49 4.64
CA TYR A 222 5.23 -13.16 4.84
C TYR A 222 5.39 -14.65 5.17
N PHE A 223 4.58 -15.11 6.13
CA PHE A 223 4.50 -16.50 6.60
C PHE A 223 5.83 -17.11 7.10
N THR A 224 6.82 -16.27 7.46
CA THR A 224 8.06 -16.78 8.07
C THR A 224 7.84 -17.28 9.50
N HIS A 225 6.82 -16.78 10.19
CA HIS A 225 6.35 -17.32 11.46
C HIS A 225 5.16 -18.28 11.24
N PRO A 226 5.18 -19.51 11.78
CA PRO A 226 4.15 -20.54 11.52
C PRO A 226 2.74 -20.12 11.96
N HIS A 227 2.63 -19.35 13.06
CA HIS A 227 1.38 -18.72 13.52
C HIS A 227 0.58 -18.04 12.41
N ASP A 228 1.25 -17.37 11.47
CA ASP A 228 0.55 -16.57 10.45
C ASP A 228 -0.23 -17.46 9.48
N LEU A 229 0.31 -18.65 9.20
CA LEU A 229 -0.38 -19.65 8.39
C LEU A 229 -1.52 -20.26 9.20
N GLU A 230 -1.26 -20.68 10.44
CA GLU A 230 -2.26 -21.28 11.34
C GLU A 230 -3.48 -20.36 11.52
N CYS A 231 -3.24 -19.07 11.77
CA CYS A 231 -4.28 -18.04 11.92
C CYS A 231 -5.07 -17.80 10.63
N THR A 232 -4.47 -18.01 9.45
CA THR A 232 -5.13 -17.79 8.16
C THR A 232 -5.98 -19.00 7.72
N VAL A 233 -5.64 -20.22 8.16
CA VAL A 233 -6.29 -21.45 7.68
C VAL A 233 -7.26 -22.12 8.68
N ASN A 234 -7.20 -21.77 9.96
CA ASN A 234 -8.01 -22.38 11.02
C ASN A 234 -9.48 -21.94 11.03
#